data_AF-A0A2V7PRS7-F1
#
_entry.id   AF-A0A2V7PRS7-F1
#
_cell.length_a   1.000
_cell.length_b   1.000
_cell.length_c   1.000
_cell.angle_alpha   90.00
_cell.angle_beta   90.00
_cell.angle_gamma   90.00
#
_symmetry.space_group_name_H-M   'P 1'
#
loop_
_entity.id
_entity.type
_entity.pdbx_description
1 polymer ?
#
loop_
_entity_poly.entity_id
_entity_poly.type
_entity_poly.pdbx_seq_one_letter_code
_entity_poly.pdbx_strand_id
1 'polypeptide(L)'
;MTLIDLDKVSAGTAPSLDEIAAAMIGGVRQRRDHWQQSDSPIQVDGVNAKLIRWSGTNGPSPERPSGQAVSAMHGVMVVGIKAAVAFTLHAQDVDAFGPATLPASEKALMTFRLTPHR
;
A
#
# COMPACT_ATOMS: atom_id res chain seq x y z
N MET A 1 -23.79 -2.06 3.92
CA MET A 1 -23.03 -1.07 4.70
C MET A 1 -23.05 -1.54 6.14
N THR A 2 -21.94 -2.05 6.66
CA THR A 2 -21.85 -2.50 8.05
C THR A 2 -21.17 -1.38 8.84
N LEU A 3 -21.92 -0.70 9.69
CA LEU A 3 -21.38 0.28 10.63
C LEU A 3 -20.68 -0.50 11.74
N ILE A 4 -19.34 -0.39 11.79
CA ILE A 4 -18.56 -0.93 12.90
C ILE A 4 -18.62 0.11 14.02
N ASP A 5 -19.17 -0.29 15.16
CA ASP A 5 -19.19 0.47 16.39
C ASP A 5 -17.79 0.39 17.03
N LEU A 6 -17.01 1.46 16.87
CA LEU A 6 -15.62 1.54 17.34
C LEU A 6 -15.52 1.51 18.88
N ASP A 7 -16.61 1.78 19.60
CA ASP A 7 -16.66 1.75 21.07
C ASP A 7 -16.79 0.31 21.62
N LYS A 8 -17.11 -0.66 20.75
CA LYS A 8 -17.22 -2.10 21.11
C LYS A 8 -16.01 -2.91 20.72
N VAL A 9 -15.00 -2.30 20.09
CA VAL A 9 -13.74 -2.97 19.79
C VAL A 9 -12.93 -2.99 21.10
N SER A 10 -12.93 -4.15 21.77
CA SER A 10 -11.94 -4.49 22.80
C SER A 10 -10.57 -3.99 22.33
N ALA A 11 -9.90 -3.15 23.14
CA ALA A 11 -8.58 -2.65 22.85
C ALA A 11 -7.58 -3.81 22.84
N GLY A 12 -7.56 -4.58 21.75
CA GLY A 12 -6.50 -5.49 21.43
C GLY A 12 -5.18 -4.72 21.35
N THR A 13 -4.07 -5.43 21.47
CA THR A 13 -2.73 -4.87 21.28
C THR A 13 -2.71 -4.04 20.00
N ALA A 14 -2.27 -2.79 20.09
CA ALA A 14 -2.14 -1.93 18.92
C ALA A 14 -1.25 -2.62 17.89
N PRO A 15 -1.70 -2.76 16.62
CA PRO A 15 -0.93 -3.46 15.61
C PRO A 15 0.39 -2.74 15.35
N SER A 16 1.45 -3.52 15.19
CA SER A 16 2.77 -3.05 14.81
C SER A 16 2.78 -2.57 13.35
N LEU A 17 3.77 -1.74 13.01
CA LEU A 17 3.98 -1.26 11.63
C LEU A 17 4.12 -2.43 10.64
N ASP A 18 4.78 -3.51 11.05
CA ASP A 18 5.00 -4.68 10.21
C ASP A 18 3.70 -5.46 9.96
N GLU A 19 2.84 -5.59 10.96
CA GLU A 19 1.54 -6.25 10.83
C GLU A 19 0.63 -5.48 9.87
N ILE A 20 0.56 -4.15 10.00
CA ILE A 20 -0.22 -3.32 9.08
C ILE A 20 0.36 -3.39 7.67
N ALA A 21 1.68 -3.26 7.52
CA ALA A 21 2.35 -3.34 6.22
C ALA A 21 2.07 -4.67 5.52
N ALA A 22 2.19 -5.79 6.25
CA ALA A 22 1.93 -7.13 5.73
C ALA A 22 0.46 -7.31 5.31
N ALA A 23 -0.49 -6.82 6.11
CA ALA A 23 -1.91 -6.88 5.78
C ALA A 23 -2.25 -6.08 4.51
N MET A 24 -1.73 -4.85 4.40
CA MET A 24 -2.03 -3.97 3.27
C MET A 24 -1.41 -4.45 1.96
N ILE A 25 -0.12 -4.82 1.98
CA ILE A 25 0.54 -5.34 0.77
C ILE A 25 0.02 -6.74 0.39
N GLY A 26 -0.43 -7.53 1.37
CA GLY A 26 -1.04 -8.84 1.16
C GLY A 26 -2.22 -8.79 0.20
N GLY A 27 -3.11 -7.79 0.33
CA GLY A 27 -4.23 -7.59 -0.58
C GLY A 27 -3.81 -7.26 -2.02
N VAL A 28 -2.66 -6.62 -2.23
CA VAL A 28 -2.09 -6.39 -3.56
C VAL A 28 -1.50 -7.70 -4.10
N ARG A 29 -0.64 -8.35 -3.31
CA ARG A 29 0.06 -9.59 -3.67
C ARG A 29 -0.89 -10.70 -4.11
N GLN A 30 -2.00 -10.91 -3.43
CA GLN A 30 -2.97 -11.97 -3.75
C GLN A 30 -3.57 -11.88 -5.15
N ARG A 31 -3.49 -10.71 -5.79
CA ARG A 31 -4.06 -10.45 -7.13
C ARG A 31 -2.99 -10.41 -8.22
N ARG A 32 -1.77 -10.83 -7.91
CA ARG A 32 -0.60 -10.73 -8.78
C ARG A 32 0.17 -12.05 -8.82
N ASP A 33 0.64 -12.40 -10.00
CA ASP A 33 1.63 -13.46 -10.21
C ASP A 33 3.03 -12.85 -10.30
N HIS A 34 4.08 -13.69 -10.30
CA HIS A 34 5.49 -13.27 -10.44
C HIS A 34 5.90 -12.12 -9.48
N TRP A 35 5.40 -12.20 -8.24
CA TRP A 35 5.56 -11.14 -7.24
C TRP A 35 7.03 -10.90 -6.88
N GLN A 36 7.43 -9.63 -6.88
CA GLN A 36 8.68 -9.16 -6.27
C GLN A 36 8.40 -7.97 -5.37
N GLN A 37 9.12 -7.89 -4.26
CA GLN A 37 8.93 -6.86 -3.25
C GLN A 37 10.28 -6.49 -2.62
N SER A 38 10.44 -5.22 -2.30
CA SER A 38 11.52 -4.70 -1.47
C SER A 38 10.97 -3.69 -0.48
N ASP A 39 11.44 -3.78 0.76
CA ASP A 39 10.98 -2.97 1.88
C ASP A 39 12.14 -2.14 2.41
N SER A 40 11.87 -0.89 2.76
CA SER A 40 12.85 -0.01 3.41
C SER A 40 12.18 0.83 4.50
N PRO A 41 12.80 0.97 5.69
CA PRO A 41 12.34 1.90 6.69
C PRO A 41 12.56 3.34 6.21
N ILE A 42 11.59 4.21 6.47
CA ILE A 42 11.61 5.63 6.09
C ILE A 42 10.96 6.49 7.18
N GLN A 43 11.07 7.81 7.05
CA GLN A 43 10.27 8.76 7.82
C GLN A 43 9.47 9.66 6.88
N VAL A 44 8.19 9.88 7.21
CA VAL A 44 7.30 10.82 6.51
C VAL A 44 6.68 11.74 7.55
N ASP A 45 6.92 13.05 7.43
CA ASP A 45 6.40 14.04 8.38
C ASP A 45 6.72 13.70 9.86
N GLY A 46 7.94 13.21 10.11
CA GLY A 46 8.41 12.78 11.44
C GLY A 46 7.79 11.46 11.94
N VAL A 47 7.01 10.76 11.13
CA VAL A 47 6.42 9.47 11.45
C VAL A 47 7.29 8.34 10.92
N ASN A 48 7.58 7.35 11.78
CA ASN A 48 8.22 6.11 11.35
C ASN A 48 7.28 5.35 10.41
N ALA A 49 7.77 5.07 9.21
CA ALA A 49 7.01 4.44 8.15
C ALA A 49 7.85 3.39 7.43
N LYS A 50 7.18 2.57 6.63
CA LYS A 50 7.78 1.58 5.75
C LYS A 50 7.41 1.92 4.30
N LEU A 51 8.43 2.00 3.45
CA LEU A 51 8.27 2.07 2.01
C LEU A 51 8.39 0.67 1.44
N ILE A 52 7.40 0.27 0.67
CA ILE A 52 7.33 -1.00 -0.03
C ILE A 52 7.32 -0.69 -1.53
N ARG A 53 8.31 -1.17 -2.26
CA ARG A 53 8.30 -1.17 -3.73
C ARG A 53 8.04 -2.59 -4.20
N TRP A 54 7.16 -2.74 -5.17
CA TRP A 54 6.76 -4.06 -5.64
C TRP A 54 6.56 -4.09 -7.16
N SER A 55 6.67 -5.28 -7.72
CA SER A 55 6.27 -5.61 -9.08
C SER A 55 5.52 -6.94 -9.10
N GLY A 56 4.68 -7.12 -10.12
CA GLY A 56 3.96 -8.36 -10.36
C GLY A 56 3.12 -8.28 -11.61
N THR A 57 2.70 -9.42 -12.12
CA THR A 57 1.85 -9.48 -13.31
C THR A 57 0.40 -9.67 -12.91
N ASN A 58 -0.49 -9.05 -13.67
CA ASN A 58 -1.92 -9.34 -13.57
C ASN A 58 -2.17 -10.80 -13.98
N GLY A 59 -2.46 -11.67 -13.02
CA GLY A 59 -2.82 -13.06 -13.29
C GLY A 59 -4.16 -13.21 -14.00
N PRO A 60 -4.42 -14.33 -14.69
CA PRO A 60 -5.73 -14.62 -15.26
C PRO A 60 -6.79 -14.67 -14.15
N SER A 61 -7.87 -13.91 -14.32
CA SER A 61 -8.97 -13.82 -13.34
C SER A 61 -10.30 -14.15 -14.05
N PRO A 62 -11.18 -14.97 -13.44
CA PRO A 62 -12.49 -15.29 -14.02
C PRO A 62 -13.38 -14.05 -14.24
N GLU A 63 -13.13 -12.97 -13.50
CA GLU A 63 -13.90 -11.72 -13.57
C GLU A 63 -13.42 -10.79 -14.69
N ARG A 64 -12.30 -11.11 -15.37
CA ARG A 64 -11.78 -10.30 -16.47
C ARG A 64 -12.21 -10.85 -17.83
N PRO A 65 -12.51 -9.98 -18.82
CA PRO A 65 -12.82 -10.41 -20.18
C PRO A 65 -11.73 -11.32 -20.73
N SER A 66 -12.15 -12.43 -21.36
CA SER A 66 -11.24 -13.31 -22.08
C SER A 66 -10.50 -12.52 -23.16
N GLY A 67 -9.17 -12.55 -23.12
CA GLY A 67 -8.30 -11.85 -24.10
C GLY A 67 -7.57 -10.61 -23.58
N GLN A 68 -7.75 -10.21 -22.32
CA GLN A 68 -6.91 -9.16 -21.73
C GLN A 68 -5.48 -9.70 -21.51
N ALA A 69 -4.50 -9.11 -22.18
CA ALA A 69 -3.10 -9.53 -22.08
C ALA A 69 -2.57 -9.38 -20.65
N VAL A 70 -1.71 -10.32 -20.24
CA VAL A 70 -0.95 -10.23 -18.99
C VAL A 70 -0.16 -8.93 -19.02
N SER A 71 -0.42 -8.03 -18.08
CA SER A 71 0.33 -6.79 -17.91
C SER A 71 1.18 -6.89 -16.67
N ALA A 72 2.47 -6.60 -16.80
CA ALA A 72 3.31 -6.27 -15.67
C ALA A 72 2.83 -4.96 -15.04
N MET A 73 2.89 -4.90 -13.71
CA MET A 73 2.53 -3.76 -12.90
C MET A 73 3.59 -3.53 -11.85
N HIS A 74 3.80 -2.26 -11.53
CA HIS A 74 4.73 -1.81 -10.50
C HIS A 74 3.99 -0.89 -9.55
N GLY A 75 4.44 -0.84 -8.30
CA GLY A 75 3.85 0.09 -7.34
C GLY A 75 4.76 0.41 -6.18
N VAL A 76 4.38 1.49 -5.51
CA VAL A 76 5.04 2.04 -4.33
C VAL A 76 3.98 2.27 -3.26
N MET A 77 4.22 1.76 -2.06
CA MET A 77 3.31 1.88 -0.92
C MET A 77 4.07 2.41 0.28
N VAL A 78 3.53 3.44 0.93
CA VAL A 78 4.03 3.99 2.19
C VAL A 78 3.01 3.63 3.28
N VAL A 79 3.47 2.93 4.31
CA VAL A 79 2.66 2.56 5.48
C VAL A 79 3.28 3.22 6.70
N GLY A 80 2.47 3.85 7.55
CA GLY A 80 2.97 4.47 8.78
C GLY A 80 1.95 4.46 9.90
N ILE A 81 2.42 4.62 11.13
CA ILE A 81 1.58 4.68 12.33
C ILE A 81 2.00 5.89 13.16
N LYS A 82 1.03 6.79 13.44
CA LYS A 82 1.19 7.93 14.33
C LYS A 82 0.12 7.88 15.40
N ALA A 83 0.51 7.61 16.65
CA ALA A 83 -0.41 7.40 17.76
C ALA A 83 -1.49 6.35 17.42
N ALA A 84 -2.77 6.73 17.46
CA ALA A 84 -3.90 5.85 17.16
C ALA A 84 -4.23 5.74 15.65
N VAL A 85 -3.50 6.43 14.77
CA VAL A 85 -3.80 6.49 13.34
C VAL A 85 -2.76 5.72 12.54
N ALA A 86 -3.21 4.70 11.82
CA ALA A 86 -2.44 4.07 10.76
C ALA A 86 -2.82 4.69 9.41
N PHE A 87 -1.84 4.88 8.54
CA PHE A 87 -2.07 5.33 7.17
C PHE A 87 -1.38 4.43 6.18
N THR A 88 -1.95 4.36 4.97
CA THR A 88 -1.38 3.65 3.84
C THR A 88 -1.64 4.47 2.59
N LEU A 89 -0.56 4.88 1.94
CA LEU A 89 -0.59 5.60 0.69
C LEU A 89 -0.04 4.67 -0.38
N HIS A 90 -0.73 4.55 -1.50
CA HIS A 90 -0.38 3.58 -2.53
C HIS A 90 -0.55 4.19 -3.91
N ALA A 91 0.49 4.08 -4.72
CA ALA A 91 0.46 4.34 -6.14
C ALA A 91 0.91 3.11 -6.91
N GLN A 92 0.29 2.86 -8.06
CA GLN A 92 0.66 1.76 -8.94
C GLN A 92 0.37 2.14 -10.39
N ASP A 93 1.12 1.55 -11.30
CA ASP A 93 0.91 1.72 -12.73
C ASP A 93 1.27 0.44 -13.49
N VAL A 94 0.87 0.37 -14.76
CA VAL A 94 1.35 -0.66 -15.67
C VAL A 94 2.80 -0.36 -16.06
N ASP A 95 3.56 -1.42 -16.36
CA ASP A 95 5.00 -1.34 -16.64
C ASP A 95 5.36 -0.30 -17.73
N ALA A 96 4.51 -0.16 -18.76
CA ALA A 96 4.72 0.82 -19.82
C ALA A 96 4.81 2.29 -19.35
N PHE A 97 4.14 2.64 -18.25
CA PHE A 97 4.14 4.01 -17.70
C PHE A 97 4.92 4.11 -16.38
N GLY A 98 5.14 2.99 -15.69
CA GLY A 98 5.80 2.91 -14.39
C GLY A 98 7.10 3.70 -14.27
N PRO A 99 8.05 3.59 -15.22
CA PRO A 99 9.30 4.36 -15.17
C PRO A 99 9.12 5.88 -15.13
N ALA A 100 8.05 6.40 -15.73
CA ALA A 100 7.75 7.84 -15.75
C ALA A 100 6.90 8.29 -14.55
N THR A 101 5.93 7.48 -14.13
CA THR A 101 4.91 7.90 -13.15
C THR A 101 5.27 7.55 -11.72
N LEU A 102 5.91 6.39 -11.48
CA LEU A 102 6.17 5.91 -10.13
C LEU A 102 7.20 6.72 -9.35
N PRO A 103 8.32 7.21 -9.94
CA PRO A 103 9.24 8.06 -9.19
C PRO A 103 8.57 9.36 -8.71
N ALA A 104 7.72 9.96 -9.55
CA ALA A 104 6.97 11.17 -9.19
C ALA A 104 5.90 10.88 -8.12
N SER A 105 5.20 9.76 -8.26
CA SER A 105 4.20 9.31 -7.29
C SER A 105 4.84 9.01 -5.94
N GLU A 106 5.94 8.27 -5.91
CA GLU A 106 6.70 7.98 -4.69
C GLU A 106 7.09 9.27 -3.98
N LYS A 107 7.66 10.24 -4.72
CA LYS A 107 7.98 11.56 -4.16
C LYS A 107 6.76 12.24 -3.55
N ALA A 108 5.60 12.17 -4.20
CA ALA A 108 4.37 12.75 -3.67
C ALA A 108 3.86 12.02 -2.41
N LEU A 109 4.01 10.70 -2.33
CA LEU A 109 3.65 9.95 -1.12
C LEU A 109 4.57 10.33 0.06
N MET A 110 5.85 10.62 -0.23
CA MET A 110 6.83 11.04 0.77
C MET A 110 6.63 12.48 1.28
N THR A 111 5.79 13.30 0.63
CA THR A 111 5.49 14.68 1.05
C THR A 111 4.17 14.81 1.81
N PHE A 112 3.47 13.70 2.07
CA PHE A 112 2.25 13.68 2.85
C PHE A 112 2.46 14.24 4.27
N ARG A 113 1.46 14.95 4.80
CA ARG A 113 1.49 15.56 6.15
C ARG A 113 0.24 15.19 6.94
N LEU A 114 0.42 14.89 8.22
CA LEU A 114 -0.67 14.63 9.16
C LEU A 114 -0.92 15.88 10.00
N THR A 115 -1.99 16.61 9.67
CA THR A 115 -2.40 17.80 10.42
C THR A 115 -3.44 17.40 11.49
N PRO A 116 -3.16 17.59 12.79
CA PRO A 116 -4.16 17.36 13.83
C PRO A 116 -5.31 18.37 13.72
N HIS A 117 -6.55 17.89 13.83
CA HIS A 117 -7.69 18.75 14.12
C HIS A 117 -7.76 19.01 15.63
N ARG A 118 -7.95 20.27 16.02
CA ARG A 118 -8.12 20.72 17.41
C ARG A 118 -9.60 20.84 17.73
#